data_AF-A0A3P1SSV8-F1
#
_entry.id   AF-A0A3P1SSV8-F1
#
_cell.length_a   1.000
_cell.length_b   1.000
_cell.length_c   1.000
_cell.angle_alpha   90.00
_cell.angle_beta   90.00
_cell.angle_gamma   90.00
#
_symmetry.space_group_name_H-M   'P 1'
#
loop_
_entity.id
_entity.type
_entity.pdbx_description
1 polymer ?
#
loop_
_entity_poly.entity_id
_entity_poly.type
_entity_poly.pdbx_seq_one_letter_code
_entity_poly.pdbx_strand_id
1 'polypeptide(L)'
;MFLLFFTSSVCAEVKLNFGSDVFLIIVNGEEADSDSFFGSRNQAELENGSNQVLIQYSVEITSAGDTEIETSDTHVILFTAKDTSLEIKALKIKSL
;
A
#
# COMPACT_ATOMS: atom_id res chain seq x y z
N MET A 1 11.94 -16.43 -45.50
CA MET A 1 11.20 -16.61 -44.23
C MET A 1 11.83 -15.67 -43.21
N PHE A 2 11.21 -14.53 -42.92
CA PHE A 2 11.76 -13.53 -41.98
C PHE A 2 11.03 -13.71 -40.64
N LEU A 3 11.73 -14.19 -39.62
CA LEU A 3 11.21 -14.37 -38.27
C LEU A 3 11.29 -13.03 -37.53
N LEU A 4 10.16 -12.31 -37.43
CA LEU A 4 10.03 -11.16 -36.55
C LEU A 4 9.88 -11.67 -35.11
N PHE A 5 10.95 -11.57 -34.33
CA PHE A 5 10.90 -11.71 -32.88
C PHE A 5 10.21 -10.47 -32.32
N PHE A 6 8.93 -10.58 -31.97
CA PHE A 6 8.26 -9.57 -31.16
C PHE A 6 8.80 -9.68 -29.74
N THR A 7 9.74 -8.79 -29.38
CA THR A 7 10.09 -8.58 -27.97
C THR A 7 8.95 -7.82 -27.32
N SER A 8 8.01 -8.54 -26.70
CA SER A 8 7.08 -7.92 -25.77
C SER A 8 7.89 -7.42 -24.58
N SER A 9 8.04 -6.10 -24.44
CA SER A 9 8.47 -5.51 -23.18
C SER A 9 7.38 -5.83 -22.16
N VAL A 10 7.58 -6.86 -21.35
CA VAL A 10 6.73 -7.10 -20.19
C VAL A 10 7.02 -5.94 -19.23
N CYS A 11 6.11 -4.98 -19.18
CA CYS A 11 6.15 -3.96 -18.14
C CYS A 11 5.70 -4.69 -16.87
N ALA A 12 6.65 -5.23 -16.10
CA ALA A 12 6.32 -5.82 -14.81
C ALA A 12 6.13 -4.66 -13.83
N GLU A 13 4.88 -4.45 -13.43
CA GLU A 13 4.49 -3.37 -12.53
C GLU A 13 4.85 -3.70 -11.08
N VAL A 14 5.03 -2.67 -10.26
CA VAL A 14 5.20 -2.81 -8.81
C VAL A 14 3.82 -3.00 -8.19
N LYS A 15 3.62 -4.09 -7.44
CA LYS A 15 2.37 -4.32 -6.69
C LYS A 15 2.57 -3.93 -5.24
N LEU A 16 1.88 -2.89 -4.79
CA LEU A 16 1.87 -2.48 -3.39
C LEU A 16 0.65 -3.06 -2.69
N ASN A 17 0.85 -4.01 -1.79
CA ASN A 17 -0.20 -4.58 -0.96
C ASN A 17 -0.19 -3.91 0.42
N PHE A 18 -1.36 -3.76 1.04
CA PHE A 18 -1.47 -3.15 2.36
C PHE A 18 -2.48 -3.91 3.23
N GLY A 19 -2.22 -3.93 4.54
CA GLY A 19 -3.12 -4.53 5.52
C GLY A 19 -4.42 -3.74 5.64
N SER A 20 -5.46 -4.36 6.21
CA SER A 20 -6.76 -3.71 6.49
C SER A 20 -6.67 -2.58 7.52
N ASP A 21 -5.57 -2.54 8.24
CA ASP A 21 -5.17 -1.55 9.24
C ASP A 21 -4.42 -0.37 8.62
N VAL A 22 -4.19 -0.36 7.30
CA VAL A 22 -3.47 0.68 6.58
C VAL A 22 -4.39 1.33 5.54
N PHE A 23 -4.53 2.65 5.64
CA PHE A 23 -5.25 3.49 4.70
C PHE A 23 -4.26 4.13 3.73
N LEU A 24 -4.40 3.84 2.45
CA LEU A 24 -3.68 4.50 1.37
C LEU A 24 -4.46 5.73 0.92
N ILE A 25 -3.85 6.91 1.03
CA ILE A 25 -4.54 8.21 0.82
C ILE A 25 -4.10 8.83 -0.50
N ILE A 26 -2.79 8.86 -0.77
CA ILE A 26 -2.21 9.44 -1.99
C ILE A 26 -1.16 8.49 -2.55
N VAL A 27 -1.13 8.37 -3.88
CA VAL A 27 -0.10 7.67 -4.65
C VAL A 27 0.47 8.63 -5.68
N ASN A 28 1.77 8.92 -5.62
CA ASN A 28 2.48 9.78 -6.57
C ASN A 28 1.81 11.15 -6.83
N GLY A 29 1.16 11.72 -5.81
CA GLY A 29 0.48 13.01 -5.90
C GLY A 29 -1.00 12.94 -6.33
N GLU A 30 -1.51 11.75 -6.62
CA GLU A 30 -2.91 11.49 -6.96
C GLU A 30 -3.63 10.83 -5.78
N GLU A 31 -4.88 11.24 -5.53
CA GLU A 31 -5.71 10.63 -4.49
C GLU A 31 -5.96 9.16 -4.84
N ALA A 32 -5.69 8.28 -3.87
CA ALA A 32 -5.98 6.87 -4.05
C ALA A 32 -7.50 6.67 -4.09
N ASP A 33 -7.99 5.80 -4.98
CA ASP A 33 -9.42 5.58 -5.17
C ASP A 33 -10.13 5.35 -3.82
N SER A 34 -11.13 6.20 -3.55
CA SER A 34 -11.84 6.28 -2.27
C SER A 34 -12.56 4.99 -1.85
N ASP A 35 -12.75 4.03 -2.76
CA ASP A 35 -13.27 2.70 -2.45
C ASP A 35 -12.34 1.92 -1.49
N SER A 36 -11.07 2.32 -1.38
CA SER A 36 -10.09 1.78 -0.43
C SER A 36 -10.46 2.05 1.05
N PHE A 37 -11.27 3.06 1.33
CA PHE A 37 -11.65 3.43 2.70
C PHE A 37 -12.67 2.47 3.32
N PHE A 38 -13.43 1.73 2.50
CA PHE A 38 -14.47 0.81 3.00
C PHE A 38 -14.61 -0.51 2.20
N GLY A 39 -13.83 -0.74 1.15
CA GLY A 39 -14.06 -1.86 0.22
C GLY A 39 -12.81 -2.51 -0.36
N SER A 40 -12.38 -3.62 0.26
CA SER A 40 -11.75 -4.83 -0.34
C SER A 40 -10.50 -4.74 -1.23
N ARG A 41 -10.07 -3.58 -1.70
CA ARG A 41 -8.87 -3.42 -2.53
C ARG A 41 -7.69 -3.03 -1.68
N ASN A 42 -7.03 -4.06 -1.15
CA ASN A 42 -5.79 -3.98 -0.37
C ASN A 42 -4.53 -3.93 -1.25
N GLN A 43 -4.66 -3.39 -2.47
CA GLN A 43 -3.60 -3.42 -3.48
C GLN A 43 -3.64 -2.20 -4.39
N ALA A 44 -2.48 -1.62 -4.67
CA ALA A 44 -2.24 -0.63 -5.71
C ALA A 44 -1.18 -1.13 -6.70
N GLU A 45 -1.38 -0.87 -7.99
CA GLU A 45 -0.39 -1.14 -9.04
C GLU A 45 0.35 0.16 -9.35
N LEU A 46 1.67 0.12 -9.34
CA LEU A 46 2.57 1.26 -9.45
C LEU A 46 3.58 1.03 -10.57
N GLU A 47 4.04 2.12 -11.16
CA GLU A 47 5.13 2.04 -12.13
C GLU A 47 6.46 1.67 -11.45
N ASN A 48 7.34 1.06 -12.24
CA ASN A 48 8.71 0.83 -11.84
C ASN A 48 9.44 2.15 -11.60
N GLY A 49 10.26 2.17 -10.54
CA GLY A 49 11.09 3.32 -10.19
C GLY A 49 10.70 3.91 -8.84
N SER A 50 10.82 5.23 -8.75
CA SER A 50 10.57 5.98 -7.53
C SER A 50 9.09 6.22 -7.35
N ASN A 51 8.58 5.81 -6.20
CA ASN A 51 7.19 5.97 -5.81
C ASN A 51 7.11 6.69 -4.47
N GLN A 52 6.04 7.46 -4.30
CA GLN A 52 5.69 8.15 -3.09
C GLN A 52 4.24 7.78 -2.72
N VAL A 53 4.02 7.44 -1.46
CA VAL A 53 2.68 7.20 -0.94
C VAL A 53 2.46 8.00 0.34
N LEU A 54 1.22 8.48 0.53
CA LEU A 54 0.74 9.01 1.81
C LEU A 54 -0.18 7.96 2.42
N ILE A 55 0.14 7.52 3.63
CA ILE A 55 -0.63 6.50 4.33
C ILE A 55 -1.00 6.97 5.74
N GLN A 56 -1.98 6.29 6.31
CA GLN A 56 -2.32 6.34 7.73
C GLN A 56 -2.57 4.92 8.19
N TYR A 57 -2.38 4.60 9.46
CA TYR A 57 -2.76 3.29 9.99
C TYR A 57 -3.58 3.43 11.27
N SER A 58 -4.46 2.45 11.50
CA SER A 58 -5.26 2.36 12.72
C SER A 58 -4.94 1.09 13.48
N VAL A 59 -4.93 1.18 14.80
CA VAL A 59 -4.69 0.05 15.70
C VAL A 59 -5.81 -0.03 16.72
N GLU A 60 -6.23 -1.24 17.01
CA GLU A 60 -7.16 -1.53 18.09
C GLU A 60 -6.34 -1.73 19.38
N ILE A 61 -6.60 -0.90 20.38
CA ILE A 61 -5.95 -0.96 21.70
C ILE A 61 -7.01 -1.38 22.72
N THR A 62 -6.82 -2.56 23.31
CA THR A 62 -7.65 -3.04 24.41
C THR A 62 -6.98 -2.72 25.74
N SER A 63 -7.69 -1.99 26.61
CA SER A 63 -7.23 -1.66 27.96
C SER A 63 -8.36 -1.88 28.95
N ALA A 64 -8.09 -2.65 30.01
CA ALA A 64 -9.01 -2.87 31.13
C ALA A 64 -10.46 -3.32 30.76
N GLY A 65 -10.62 -3.98 29.61
CA GLY A 65 -11.92 -4.50 29.13
C GLY A 65 -12.62 -3.60 28.11
N ASP A 66 -12.11 -2.38 27.90
CA ASP A 66 -12.57 -1.48 26.83
C ASP A 66 -11.63 -1.57 25.63
N THR A 67 -12.18 -1.34 24.45
CA THR A 67 -11.45 -1.39 23.18
C THR A 67 -11.60 -0.06 22.45
N GLU A 68 -10.48 0.58 22.17
CA GLU A 68 -10.40 1.88 21.51
C GLU A 68 -9.63 1.75 20.19
N ILE A 69 -10.09 2.45 19.16
CA ILE A 69 -9.39 2.53 17.86
C ILE A 69 -8.55 3.80 17.86
N GLU A 70 -7.24 3.62 17.85
CA GLU A 70 -6.29 4.72 17.72
C GLU A 70 -5.82 4.82 16.28
N THR A 71 -5.73 6.05 15.77
CA THR A 71 -5.30 6.32 14.40
C THR A 71 -4.02 7.15 14.41
N SER A 72 -3.06 6.78 13.59
CA SER A 72 -1.80 7.52 13.47
C SER A 72 -1.99 8.87 12.80
N ASP A 73 -0.99 9.74 12.91
CA ASP A 73 -0.82 10.82 11.93
C ASP A 73 -0.56 10.24 10.52
N THR A 74 -0.72 11.07 9.49
CA THR A 74 -0.38 10.67 8.12
C THR A 74 1.13 10.60 7.92
N HIS A 75 1.59 9.62 7.17
CA HIS A 75 3.00 9.37 6.89
C HIS A 75 3.27 9.33 5.39
N VAL A 76 4.34 10.02 4.96
CA VAL A 76 4.85 9.94 3.59
C VAL A 76 5.93 8.87 3.54
N ILE A 77 5.78 7.91 2.63
CA ILE A 77 6.79 6.88 2.36
C ILE A 77 7.28 7.07 0.94
N LEU A 78 8.61 7.19 0.79
CA LEU A 78 9.28 7.19 -0.50
C LEU A 78 10.06 5.89 -0.64
N PHE A 79 9.93 5.24 -1.79
CA PHE A 79 10.65 4.00 -2.07
C PHE A 79 10.95 3.87 -3.56
N THR A 80 11.99 3.10 -3.89
CA THR A 80 12.29 2.70 -5.26
C THR A 80 12.09 1.20 -5.37
N ALA A 81 11.29 0.78 -6.34
CA ALA A 81 10.97 -0.62 -6.55
C ALA A 81 10.92 -0.92 -8.05
N LYS A 82 11.22 -2.17 -8.41
CA LYS A 82 11.17 -2.62 -9.80
C LYS A 82 10.75 -4.08 -9.87
N ASP A 83 9.77 -4.37 -10.73
CA ASP A 83 9.30 -5.71 -11.06
C ASP A 83 9.04 -6.58 -9.81
N THR A 84 8.42 -5.99 -8.77
CA THR A 84 8.33 -6.60 -7.44
C THR A 84 7.01 -6.33 -6.73
N SER A 85 6.72 -7.13 -5.72
CA SER A 85 5.58 -6.96 -4.83
C SER A 85 6.06 -6.50 -3.45
N LEU A 86 5.50 -5.40 -2.97
CA LEU A 86 5.75 -4.85 -1.64
C LEU A 86 4.52 -5.03 -0.76
N GLU A 87 4.73 -5.02 0.55
CA GLU A 87 3.67 -5.12 1.53
C GLU A 87 3.90 -4.11 2.66
N ILE A 88 2.88 -3.30 2.96
CA ILE A 88 2.85 -2.40 4.11
C ILE A 88 1.91 -2.99 5.15
N LYS A 89 2.40 -3.12 6.38
CA LYS A 89 1.64 -3.64 7.53
C LYS A 89 1.83 -2.69 8.70
N ALA A 90 0.76 -2.43 9.45
CA ALA A 90 0.95 -1.86 10.77
C ALA A 90 1.46 -2.95 11.72
N LEU A 91 2.23 -2.53 12.72
CA LEU A 91 2.71 -3.46 13.74
C LEU A 91 1.57 -3.78 14.70
N LYS A 92 1.42 -5.07 15.04
CA LYS A 92 0.51 -5.46 16.13
C LYS A 92 1.06 -4.93 17.45
N ILE A 93 0.33 -4.04 18.10
CA ILE A 93 0.60 -3.67 19.49
C ILE A 93 0.21 -4.89 20.34
N LYS A 94 1.18 -5.52 20.98
CA LYS A 94 0.89 -6.53 22.01
C LYS A 94 0.37 -5.79 23.23
N SER A 95 -0.78 -6.21 23.76
CA SER A 95 -1.25 -5.78 25.09
C SER A 95 -0.11 -5.92 26.09
N LEU A 96 0.14 -4.85 26.85
CA LEU A 96 1.01 -4.87 28.03
C LEU A 96 0.37 -5.70 29.15
#